data_AF-A0A9E5E0Z2-F1
#
_entry.id   AF-A0A9E5E0Z2-F1
#
_cell.length_a   1.000
_cell.length_b   1.000
_cell.length_c   1.000
_cell.angle_alpha   90.00
_cell.angle_beta   90.00
_cell.angle_gamma   90.00
#
_symmetry.space_group_name_H-M   'P 1'
#
loop_
_entity.id
_entity.type
_entity.pdbx_description
1 polymer ?
#
loop_
_entity_poly.entity_id
_entity_poly.type
_entity_poly.pdbx_seq_one_letter_code
_entity_poly.pdbx_strand_id
1 'polypeptide(L)'
;MTKPENQSITSGQKKRYLRVVKETAERALRDANLSKDGMDKLLSSRDEFRAKIRPPLLARITECSLSDLYSDEEIDPASVYLREYPSGFRVKGVAEQMSILREFFPDIGNADETLAERPLPILAEGYGVIPRWERIASTYGEAVEIAFKMIESRMRASKQECINFEARTLGAEFLRQSERTVIMFQQLVNQQKDHEVLIVPIQFGFLHRGKSVRRARMVFNANEFGLGAFATGILILTHPERLNNQGDLSVICAGDESAPTSDGDFCCAPRWEIRGAPHGLLALNADGIAFPDAYAGSATAFLSE
;
A
#
# COMPACT_ATOMS: atom_id res chain seq x y z
N MET A 1 -5.32 -8.14 -20.77
CA MET A 1 -4.96 -6.83 -21.37
C MET A 1 -3.60 -6.43 -20.83
N THR A 2 -2.56 -6.49 -21.67
CA THR A 2 -1.21 -6.02 -21.33
C THR A 2 -1.24 -4.50 -21.11
N LYS A 3 -1.08 -4.07 -19.86
CA LYS A 3 -0.88 -2.67 -19.49
C LYS A 3 0.59 -2.29 -19.64
N PRO A 4 0.90 -1.02 -19.93
CA PRO A 4 2.25 -0.62 -20.28
C PRO A 4 3.16 -0.69 -19.06
N GLU A 5 4.38 -1.16 -19.29
CA GLU A 5 5.54 -1.00 -18.43
C GLU A 5 5.60 0.42 -17.86
N ASN A 6 6.14 0.56 -16.66
CA ASN A 6 6.33 1.82 -15.95
C ASN A 6 7.33 2.72 -16.72
N GLN A 7 6.90 3.30 -17.84
CA GLN A 7 7.71 4.11 -18.72
C GLN A 7 7.85 5.51 -18.10
N SER A 8 9.10 5.93 -17.90
CA SER A 8 9.41 7.31 -17.49
C SER A 8 8.74 8.33 -18.42
N ILE A 9 8.29 9.46 -17.87
CA ILE A 9 7.65 10.54 -18.64
C ILE A 9 8.52 10.91 -19.84
N THR A 10 7.97 10.74 -21.04
CA THR A 10 8.68 11.02 -22.30
C THR A 10 8.96 12.51 -22.46
N SER A 11 9.99 12.85 -23.24
CA SER A 11 10.29 14.24 -23.60
C SER A 11 9.11 14.94 -24.29
N GLY A 12 8.32 14.19 -25.07
CA GLY A 12 7.08 14.68 -25.70
C GLY A 12 5.98 15.00 -24.69
N GLN A 13 5.73 14.13 -23.71
CA GLN A 13 4.77 14.39 -22.62
C GLN A 13 5.19 15.60 -21.78
N LYS A 14 6.49 15.71 -21.42
CA LYS A 14 7.02 16.88 -20.71
C LYS A 14 6.75 18.18 -21.47
N LYS A 15 7.03 18.21 -22.79
CA LYS A 15 6.76 19.38 -23.64
C LYS A 15 5.27 19.75 -23.68
N ARG A 16 4.37 18.76 -23.77
CA ARG A 16 2.92 19.00 -23.76
C ARG A 16 2.43 19.54 -22.42
N TYR A 17 2.87 18.96 -21.31
CA TYR A 17 2.57 19.46 -19.97
C TYR A 17 3.03 20.92 -19.79
N LEU A 18 4.27 21.23 -20.14
CA LEU A 18 4.82 22.58 -20.03
C LEU A 18 4.04 23.59 -20.88
N ARG A 19 3.55 23.19 -22.05
CA ARG A 19 2.69 24.03 -22.89
C ARG A 19 1.38 24.37 -22.19
N VAL A 20 0.68 23.37 -21.64
CA VAL A 20 -0.58 23.58 -20.91
C VAL A 20 -0.37 24.51 -19.72
N VAL A 21 0.64 24.25 -18.88
CA VAL A 21 0.93 25.09 -17.71
C VAL A 21 1.27 26.52 -18.11
N LYS A 22 2.06 26.70 -19.18
CA LYS A 22 2.39 28.04 -19.70
C LYS A 22 1.13 28.78 -20.16
N GLU A 23 0.27 28.14 -20.94
CA GLU A 23 -0.98 28.74 -21.42
C GLU A 23 -1.92 29.12 -20.26
N THR A 24 -2.04 28.25 -19.24
CA THR A 24 -2.80 28.54 -18.02
C THR A 24 -2.20 29.70 -17.24
N ALA A 25 -0.87 29.74 -17.07
CA ALA A 25 -0.19 30.82 -16.37
C ALA A 25 -0.35 32.17 -17.09
N GLU A 26 -0.28 32.19 -18.42
CA GLU A 26 -0.53 33.39 -19.23
C GLU A 26 -1.97 33.88 -19.10
N ARG A 27 -2.96 32.97 -19.01
CA ARG A 27 -4.36 33.34 -18.73
C ARG A 27 -4.50 33.94 -17.33
N ALA A 28 -3.97 33.27 -16.31
CA ALA A 28 -4.01 33.75 -14.94
C ALA A 28 -3.35 35.14 -14.78
N LEU A 29 -2.25 35.40 -15.50
CA LEU A 29 -1.60 36.71 -15.50
C LEU A 29 -2.47 37.80 -16.15
N ARG A 30 -3.17 37.48 -17.25
CA ARG A 30 -4.14 38.40 -17.86
C ARG A 30 -5.30 38.69 -16.93
N ASP A 31 -5.86 37.67 -16.28
CA ASP A 31 -6.99 37.80 -15.37
C ASP A 31 -6.62 38.57 -14.09
N ALA A 32 -5.38 38.41 -13.61
CA ALA A 32 -4.86 39.17 -12.48
C ALA A 32 -4.69 40.67 -12.78
N ASN A 33 -4.62 41.06 -14.06
CA ASN A 33 -4.55 42.45 -14.53
C ASN A 33 -3.55 43.32 -13.75
N LEU A 34 -2.36 42.79 -13.51
CA LEU A 34 -1.34 43.45 -12.69
C LEU A 34 -0.79 44.70 -13.39
N SER A 35 -0.52 45.75 -12.61
CA SER A 35 0.30 46.87 -13.07
C SER A 35 1.76 46.45 -13.22
N LYS A 36 2.56 47.28 -13.89
CA LYS A 36 4.01 47.07 -13.99
C LYS A 36 4.68 46.92 -12.61
N ASP A 37 4.32 47.78 -11.66
CA ASP A 37 4.81 47.72 -10.27
C ASP A 37 4.39 46.41 -9.57
N GLY A 38 3.14 45.97 -9.78
CA GLY A 38 2.65 44.69 -9.26
C GLY A 38 3.43 43.49 -9.81
N MET A 39 3.79 43.52 -11.10
CA MET A 39 4.61 42.49 -11.73
C MET A 39 6.05 42.50 -11.19
N ASP A 40 6.66 43.67 -11.05
CA ASP A 40 8.02 43.81 -10.51
C ASP A 40 8.09 43.32 -9.05
N LYS A 41 7.04 43.55 -8.26
CA LYS A 41 6.90 43.04 -6.89
C LYS A 41 6.77 41.52 -6.86
N LEU A 42 5.93 40.93 -7.74
CA LEU A 42 5.77 39.48 -7.86
C LEU A 42 7.09 38.79 -8.21
N LEU A 43 7.85 39.36 -9.17
CA LEU A 43 9.14 38.84 -9.59
C LEU A 43 10.22 38.99 -8.50
N SER A 44 10.15 40.05 -7.71
CA SER A 44 11.01 40.25 -6.53
C SER A 44 10.74 39.22 -5.43
N SER A 45 9.49 38.74 -5.31
CA SER A 45 9.05 37.68 -4.37
C SER A 45 8.94 36.29 -5.01
N ARG A 46 9.69 36.01 -6.08
CA ARG A 46 9.54 34.77 -6.90
C ARG A 46 9.63 33.46 -6.11
N ASP A 47 10.50 33.39 -5.09
CA ASP A 47 10.73 32.15 -4.36
C ASP A 47 9.58 31.87 -3.38
N GLU A 48 9.04 32.92 -2.75
CA GLU A 48 7.81 32.83 -1.96
C GLU A 48 6.60 32.45 -2.85
N PHE A 49 6.50 33.05 -4.04
CA PHE A 49 5.46 32.72 -5.01
C PHE A 49 5.54 31.24 -5.45
N ARG A 50 6.75 30.74 -5.75
CA ARG A 50 6.98 29.32 -6.06
C ARG A 50 6.58 28.41 -4.91
N ALA A 51 6.94 28.77 -3.68
CA ALA A 51 6.58 28.00 -2.49
C ALA A 51 5.05 27.92 -2.29
N LYS A 52 4.31 28.99 -2.62
CA LYS A 52 2.84 29.02 -2.54
C LYS A 52 2.14 28.27 -3.69
N ILE A 53 2.73 28.24 -4.90
CA ILE A 53 2.13 27.56 -6.06
C ILE A 53 2.44 26.07 -6.12
N ARG A 54 3.63 25.66 -5.68
CA ARG A 54 4.07 24.27 -5.86
C ARG A 54 3.12 23.25 -5.21
N PRO A 55 2.67 23.41 -3.94
CA PRO A 55 1.76 22.46 -3.31
C PRO A 55 0.40 22.30 -4.04
N PRO A 56 -0.36 23.37 -4.35
CA PRO A 56 -1.64 23.22 -5.05
C PRO A 56 -1.47 22.74 -6.49
N LEU A 57 -0.37 23.11 -7.18
CA LEU A 57 -0.07 22.59 -8.52
C LEU A 57 0.21 21.08 -8.48
N LEU A 58 1.01 20.62 -7.51
CA LEU A 58 1.27 19.20 -7.32
C LEU A 58 -0.02 18.43 -7.04
N ALA A 59 -0.88 18.94 -6.16
CA ALA A 59 -2.17 18.32 -5.87
C ALA A 59 -3.03 18.12 -7.12
N ARG A 60 -3.12 19.15 -7.99
CA ARG A 60 -3.89 19.06 -9.24
C ARG A 60 -3.26 18.16 -10.29
N ILE A 61 -1.93 18.13 -10.38
CA ILE A 61 -1.23 17.18 -11.26
C ILE A 61 -1.58 15.76 -10.83
N THR A 62 -1.46 15.47 -9.53
CA THR A 62 -1.81 14.16 -8.99
C THR A 62 -3.25 13.81 -9.33
N GLU A 63 -4.21 14.65 -8.95
CA GLU A 63 -5.64 14.44 -9.19
C GLU A 63 -5.97 14.19 -10.68
N CYS A 64 -5.52 15.06 -11.58
CA CYS A 64 -5.80 14.94 -13.01
C CYS A 64 -5.00 13.85 -13.73
N SER A 65 -4.03 13.22 -13.05
CA SER A 65 -3.23 12.11 -13.59
C SER A 65 -3.75 10.74 -13.17
N LEU A 66 -4.67 10.69 -12.21
CA LEU A 66 -5.31 9.45 -11.80
C LEU A 66 -6.18 8.93 -12.94
N SER A 67 -6.22 7.62 -13.09
CA SER A 67 -7.14 6.99 -14.03
C SER A 67 -8.58 7.15 -13.58
N ASP A 68 -9.51 7.41 -14.50
CA ASP A 68 -10.96 7.42 -14.23
C ASP A 68 -11.58 6.01 -14.19
N LEU A 69 -10.84 4.97 -14.59
CA LEU A 69 -11.32 3.59 -14.46
C LEU A 69 -11.71 3.28 -13.01
N TYR A 70 -12.91 2.72 -12.87
CA TYR A 70 -13.52 2.32 -11.60
C TYR A 70 -13.73 3.48 -10.61
N SER A 71 -13.87 4.72 -11.10
CA SER A 71 -14.10 5.88 -10.25
C SER A 71 -15.38 5.80 -9.40
N ASP A 72 -16.35 4.99 -9.82
CA ASP A 72 -17.59 4.68 -9.11
C ASP A 72 -17.41 3.60 -8.02
N GLU A 73 -16.25 2.94 -7.96
CA GLU A 73 -15.89 1.94 -6.94
C GLU A 73 -15.11 2.56 -5.78
N GLU A 74 -15.59 3.70 -5.28
CA GLU A 74 -15.04 4.41 -4.13
C GLU A 74 -16.17 5.00 -3.29
N ILE A 75 -16.13 4.75 -1.99
CA ILE A 75 -17.07 5.34 -1.02
C ILE A 75 -16.65 6.78 -0.75
N ASP A 76 -17.65 7.66 -0.61
CA ASP A 76 -17.45 9.05 -0.24
C ASP A 76 -16.52 9.16 0.99
N PRO A 77 -15.38 9.87 0.90
CA PRO A 77 -14.48 10.10 2.02
C PRO A 77 -15.14 10.78 3.23
N ALA A 78 -16.27 11.47 3.06
CA ALA A 78 -17.06 12.08 4.13
C ALA A 78 -18.06 11.10 4.79
N SER A 79 -18.14 9.86 4.33
CA SER A 79 -19.03 8.85 4.89
C SER A 79 -18.66 8.50 6.34
N VAL A 80 -19.66 8.58 7.23
CA VAL A 80 -19.53 8.21 8.64
C VAL A 80 -19.31 6.70 8.87
N TYR A 81 -19.46 5.88 7.83
CA TYR A 81 -19.29 4.44 7.91
C TYR A 81 -17.84 3.98 7.68
N LEU A 82 -16.95 4.89 7.28
CA LEU A 82 -15.54 4.56 7.09
C LEU A 82 -14.90 4.20 8.42
N ARG A 83 -14.33 3.00 8.50
CA ARG A 83 -13.55 2.59 9.66
C ARG A 83 -12.20 3.27 9.70
N GLU A 84 -11.65 3.34 10.90
CA GLU A 84 -10.34 3.90 11.16
C GLU A 84 -9.40 2.84 11.73
N TYR A 85 -8.15 3.25 11.95
CA TYR A 85 -7.21 2.45 12.72
C TYR A 85 -7.55 2.52 14.21
N PRO A 86 -7.07 1.53 14.99
CA PRO A 86 -7.00 1.66 16.44
C PRO A 86 -6.39 3.01 16.83
N SER A 87 -7.01 3.66 17.81
CA SER A 87 -6.54 4.96 18.30
C SER A 87 -5.10 4.86 18.80
N GLY A 88 -4.25 5.78 18.33
CA GLY A 88 -2.83 5.82 18.69
C GLY A 88 -1.94 4.81 17.97
N PHE A 89 -2.48 4.00 17.03
CA PHE A 89 -1.67 3.07 16.25
C PHE A 89 -0.50 3.77 15.54
N ARG A 90 0.69 3.16 15.60
CA ARG A 90 1.89 3.58 14.88
C ARG A 90 2.65 2.34 14.42
N VAL A 91 3.31 2.45 13.28
CA VAL A 91 4.25 1.42 12.82
C VAL A 91 5.44 1.38 13.79
N LYS A 92 5.75 0.20 14.32
CA LYS A 92 6.88 -0.04 15.21
C LYS A 92 8.21 0.25 14.52
N GLY A 93 9.26 0.53 15.29
CA GLY A 93 10.60 0.69 14.75
C GLY A 93 11.13 -0.61 14.12
N VAL A 94 12.08 -0.49 13.18
CA VAL A 94 12.66 -1.65 12.48
C VAL A 94 13.31 -2.64 13.45
N ALA A 95 14.08 -2.15 14.44
CA ALA A 95 14.71 -3.01 15.45
C ALA A 95 13.68 -3.81 16.28
N GLU A 96 12.55 -3.19 16.61
CA GLU A 96 11.48 -3.86 17.36
C GLU A 96 10.78 -4.94 16.52
N GLN A 97 10.46 -4.62 15.25
CA GLN A 97 9.90 -5.61 14.32
C GLN A 97 10.86 -6.79 14.08
N MET A 98 12.16 -6.52 13.89
CA MET A 98 13.19 -7.56 13.75
C MET A 98 13.30 -8.44 15.00
N SER A 99 13.23 -7.83 16.19
CA SER A 99 13.23 -8.58 17.46
C SER A 99 12.04 -9.54 17.52
N ILE A 100 10.83 -9.06 17.21
CA ILE A 100 9.62 -9.89 17.19
C ILE A 100 9.77 -11.00 16.16
N LEU A 101 10.25 -10.71 14.94
CA LEU A 101 10.40 -11.72 13.90
C LEU A 101 11.36 -12.84 14.28
N ARG A 102 12.45 -12.53 15.00
CA ARG A 102 13.40 -13.55 15.47
C ARG A 102 12.80 -14.51 16.50
N GLU A 103 11.73 -14.14 17.19
CA GLU A 103 11.00 -15.04 18.10
C GLU A 103 10.28 -16.16 17.31
N PHE A 104 9.80 -15.86 16.10
CA PHE A 104 9.05 -16.81 15.25
C PHE A 104 9.91 -17.45 14.17
N PHE A 105 10.96 -16.75 13.73
CA PHE A 105 11.88 -17.16 12.69
C PHE A 105 13.33 -16.92 13.17
N PRO A 106 13.90 -17.82 14.00
CA PRO A 106 15.23 -17.61 14.60
C PRO A 106 16.35 -17.35 13.59
N ASP A 107 16.29 -18.00 12.42
CA ASP A 107 17.29 -17.92 11.36
C ASP A 107 16.84 -17.05 10.16
N ILE A 108 16.01 -16.03 10.40
CA ILE A 108 15.42 -15.18 9.34
C ILE A 108 16.46 -14.33 8.58
N GLY A 109 17.68 -14.24 9.09
CA GLY A 109 18.75 -13.42 8.54
C GLY A 109 18.72 -11.98 9.07
N ASN A 110 19.30 -11.07 8.29
CA ASN A 110 19.45 -9.67 8.69
C ASN A 110 18.79 -8.72 7.69
N ALA A 111 18.57 -7.48 8.14
CA ALA A 111 18.08 -6.36 7.35
C ALA A 111 19.09 -5.21 7.40
N ASP A 112 19.10 -4.35 6.38
CA ASP A 112 19.84 -3.09 6.42
C ASP A 112 19.02 -2.05 7.20
N GLU A 113 19.23 -2.00 8.52
CA GLU A 113 18.48 -1.08 9.40
C GLU A 113 18.74 0.40 9.07
N THR A 114 19.85 0.73 8.39
CA THR A 114 20.18 2.11 7.99
C THR A 114 19.19 2.67 6.97
N LEU A 115 18.44 1.81 6.27
CA LEU A 115 17.38 2.23 5.37
C LEU A 115 16.25 2.97 6.09
N ALA A 116 16.04 2.68 7.38
CA ALA A 116 15.02 3.35 8.18
C ALA A 116 15.42 4.76 8.63
N GLU A 117 16.68 5.16 8.43
CA GLU A 117 17.17 6.53 8.69
C GLU A 117 16.81 7.50 7.56
N ARG A 118 16.41 6.97 6.39
CA ARG A 118 15.99 7.78 5.25
C ARG A 118 14.64 8.45 5.52
N PRO A 119 14.34 9.59 4.86
CA PRO A 119 13.00 10.15 4.90
C PRO A 119 11.98 9.17 4.31
N LEU A 120 10.86 9.00 5.00
CA LEU A 120 9.74 8.20 4.48
C LEU A 120 9.20 8.82 3.18
N PRO A 121 8.93 8.02 2.14
CA PRO A 121 8.19 8.47 0.98
C PRO A 121 6.85 9.11 1.37
N ILE A 122 6.40 10.07 0.56
CA ILE A 122 5.09 10.69 0.74
C ILE A 122 4.02 9.58 0.71
N LEU A 123 3.12 9.59 1.69
CA LEU A 123 2.03 8.62 1.93
C LEU A 123 2.41 7.31 2.64
N ALA A 124 3.69 7.03 2.89
CA ALA A 124 4.08 5.92 3.74
C ALA A 124 3.81 6.25 5.22
N GLU A 125 3.36 5.26 5.99
CA GLU A 125 3.07 5.36 7.43
C GLU A 125 4.28 4.98 8.29
N GLY A 126 5.21 4.20 7.74
CA GLY A 126 6.42 3.75 8.41
C GLY A 126 7.19 2.73 7.58
N TYR A 127 8.29 2.23 8.13
CA TYR A 127 9.07 1.15 7.55
C TYR A 127 8.59 -0.20 8.10
N GLY A 128 8.12 -1.07 7.23
CA GLY A 128 7.83 -2.46 7.52
C GLY A 128 9.07 -3.34 7.31
N VAL A 129 9.20 -4.38 8.13
CA VAL A 129 10.23 -5.40 8.04
C VAL A 129 9.62 -6.68 7.50
N ILE A 130 9.99 -7.05 6.27
CA ILE A 130 9.37 -8.17 5.56
C ILE A 130 10.45 -9.14 5.08
N PRO A 131 10.52 -10.38 5.59
CA PRO A 131 11.44 -11.39 5.08
C PRO A 131 11.08 -11.78 3.65
N ARG A 132 12.08 -12.17 2.87
CA ARG A 132 11.83 -12.76 1.56
C ARG A 132 11.09 -14.09 1.72
N TRP A 133 9.91 -14.22 1.14
CA TRP A 133 9.09 -15.42 1.31
C TRP A 133 9.81 -16.68 0.79
N GLU A 134 10.66 -16.54 -0.23
CA GLU A 134 11.46 -17.63 -0.83
C GLU A 134 12.50 -18.21 0.14
N ARG A 135 12.82 -17.49 1.24
CA ARG A 135 13.69 -18.00 2.31
C ARG A 135 12.93 -18.87 3.32
N ILE A 136 11.60 -18.72 3.37
CA ILE A 136 10.74 -19.36 4.36
C ILE A 136 10.04 -20.59 3.76
N ALA A 137 9.70 -20.55 2.47
CA ALA A 137 8.90 -21.58 1.84
C ALA A 137 9.28 -21.84 0.38
N SER A 138 8.87 -22.98 -0.14
CA SER A 138 9.13 -23.42 -1.51
C SER A 138 8.17 -22.78 -2.52
N THR A 139 7.00 -22.38 -2.04
CA THR A 139 5.95 -21.73 -2.84
C THR A 139 5.37 -20.53 -2.09
N TYR A 140 4.78 -19.59 -2.83
CA TYR A 140 4.18 -18.40 -2.23
C TYR A 140 3.04 -18.76 -1.26
N GLY A 141 2.16 -19.68 -1.66
CA GLY A 141 1.08 -20.16 -0.80
C GLY A 141 1.54 -20.82 0.50
N GLU A 142 2.60 -21.64 0.42
CA GLU A 142 3.23 -22.22 1.61
C GLU A 142 3.78 -21.13 2.55
N ALA A 143 4.35 -20.05 2.00
CA ALA A 143 4.81 -18.93 2.81
C ALA A 143 3.65 -18.22 3.52
N VAL A 144 2.51 -18.01 2.84
CA VAL A 144 1.29 -17.44 3.44
C VAL A 144 0.80 -18.32 4.59
N GLU A 145 0.75 -19.63 4.39
CA GLU A 145 0.35 -20.60 5.42
C GLU A 145 1.30 -20.60 6.62
N ILE A 146 2.62 -20.49 6.39
CA ILE A 146 3.60 -20.37 7.47
C ILE A 146 3.41 -19.06 8.26
N ALA A 147 3.23 -17.93 7.57
CA ALA A 147 2.95 -16.65 8.22
C ALA A 147 1.68 -16.72 9.06
N PHE A 148 0.61 -17.34 8.54
CA PHE A 148 -0.62 -17.57 9.29
C PHE A 148 -0.38 -18.41 10.55
N LYS A 149 0.39 -19.50 10.47
CA LYS A 149 0.72 -20.35 11.64
C LYS A 149 1.51 -19.60 12.71
N MET A 150 2.39 -18.68 12.33
CA MET A 150 3.10 -17.84 13.32
C MET A 150 2.16 -16.87 14.02
N ILE A 151 1.22 -16.27 13.28
CA ILE A 151 0.15 -15.45 13.85
C ILE A 151 -0.71 -16.30 14.79
N GLU A 152 -1.11 -17.50 14.38
CA GLU A 152 -1.89 -18.42 15.21
C GLU A 152 -1.17 -18.76 16.52
N SER A 153 0.11 -19.10 16.45
CA SER A 153 0.95 -19.37 17.62
C SER A 153 0.94 -18.19 18.60
N ARG A 154 1.12 -16.97 18.08
CA ARG A 154 1.09 -15.73 18.87
C ARG A 154 -0.28 -15.49 19.50
N MET A 155 -1.35 -15.58 18.72
CA MET A 155 -2.72 -15.36 19.20
C MET A 155 -3.12 -16.37 20.28
N ARG A 156 -2.71 -17.63 20.11
CA ARG A 156 -2.95 -18.69 21.10
C ARG A 156 -2.27 -18.38 22.44
N ALA A 157 -1.06 -17.82 22.44
CA ALA A 157 -0.39 -17.38 23.67
C ALA A 157 -1.19 -16.27 24.41
N SER A 158 -1.95 -15.47 23.67
CA SER A 158 -2.86 -14.44 24.19
C SER A 158 -4.31 -14.92 24.39
N LYS A 159 -4.58 -16.23 24.26
CA LYS A 159 -5.91 -16.85 24.33
C LYS A 159 -6.93 -16.27 23.32
N GLN A 160 -6.42 -15.78 22.20
CA GLN A 160 -7.22 -15.34 21.06
C GLN A 160 -7.25 -16.45 20.01
N GLU A 161 -8.34 -16.52 19.27
CA GLU A 161 -8.51 -17.46 18.16
C GLU A 161 -8.21 -16.76 16.83
N CYS A 162 -7.81 -17.53 15.83
CA CYS A 162 -7.74 -17.08 14.45
C CYS A 162 -8.18 -18.18 13.48
N ILE A 163 -8.61 -17.80 12.27
CA ILE A 163 -9.01 -18.75 11.22
C ILE A 163 -8.46 -18.36 9.86
N ASN A 164 -8.02 -19.37 9.10
CA ASN A 164 -7.66 -19.21 7.70
C ASN A 164 -8.81 -19.78 6.84
N PHE A 165 -9.70 -18.93 6.34
CA PHE A 165 -10.74 -19.35 5.39
C PHE A 165 -10.15 -19.74 4.03
N GLU A 166 -8.94 -19.25 3.73
CA GLU A 166 -8.22 -19.53 2.48
C GLU A 166 -7.33 -20.78 2.57
N ALA A 167 -7.34 -21.55 3.65
CA ALA A 167 -6.40 -22.66 3.86
C ALA A 167 -6.41 -23.73 2.73
N ARG A 168 -7.50 -23.82 1.97
CA ARG A 168 -7.65 -24.76 0.85
C ARG A 168 -7.41 -24.12 -0.52
N THR A 169 -7.17 -22.81 -0.57
CA THR A 169 -7.07 -21.97 -1.77
C THR A 169 -5.73 -21.22 -1.82
N LEU A 170 -4.67 -21.78 -1.21
CA LEU A 170 -3.31 -21.22 -1.27
C LEU A 170 -2.46 -21.81 -2.41
N GLY A 171 -2.96 -22.79 -3.16
CA GLY A 171 -2.27 -23.33 -4.35
C GLY A 171 -2.08 -22.27 -5.44
N ALA A 172 -1.12 -22.46 -6.34
CA ALA A 172 -0.81 -21.49 -7.41
C ALA A 172 -1.95 -21.30 -8.42
N GLU A 173 -2.87 -22.26 -8.49
CA GLU A 173 -4.12 -22.20 -9.25
C GLU A 173 -5.18 -21.29 -8.60
N PHE A 174 -5.02 -20.97 -7.31
CA PHE A 174 -5.95 -20.18 -6.52
C PHE A 174 -5.36 -18.85 -6.04
N LEU A 175 -4.06 -18.77 -5.79
CA LEU A 175 -3.42 -17.59 -5.23
C LEU A 175 -2.13 -17.27 -5.98
N ARG A 176 -2.00 -16.01 -6.39
CA ARG A 176 -0.77 -15.49 -6.98
C ARG A 176 -0.53 -14.03 -6.61
N GLN A 177 0.72 -13.64 -6.64
CA GLN A 177 1.10 -12.24 -6.56
C GLN A 177 0.76 -11.55 -7.90
N SER A 178 0.24 -10.33 -7.83
CA SER A 178 0.04 -9.48 -9.00
C SER A 178 1.38 -9.15 -9.67
N GLU A 179 1.37 -9.03 -10.99
CA GLU A 179 2.57 -8.73 -11.78
C GLU A 179 3.33 -7.49 -11.27
N ARG A 180 2.59 -6.41 -10.96
CA ARG A 180 3.18 -5.19 -10.39
C ARG A 180 3.91 -5.45 -9.08
N THR A 181 3.33 -6.27 -8.20
CA THR A 181 3.90 -6.58 -6.89
C THR A 181 5.17 -7.42 -7.03
N VAL A 182 5.17 -8.42 -7.93
CA VAL A 182 6.35 -9.22 -8.25
C VAL A 182 7.50 -8.33 -8.76
N ILE A 183 7.22 -7.45 -9.72
CA ILE A 183 8.23 -6.54 -10.29
C ILE A 183 8.82 -5.62 -9.21
N MET A 184 7.98 -5.02 -8.38
CA MET A 184 8.42 -4.04 -7.37
C MET A 184 9.17 -4.70 -6.21
N PHE A 185 8.74 -5.88 -5.74
CA PHE A 185 9.52 -6.66 -4.78
C PHE A 185 10.85 -7.10 -5.35
N GLN A 186 10.92 -7.51 -6.63
CA GLN A 186 12.19 -7.86 -7.26
C GLN A 186 13.14 -6.65 -7.30
N GLN A 187 12.63 -5.44 -7.51
CA GLN A 187 13.44 -4.22 -7.43
C GLN A 187 13.97 -3.98 -6.02
N LEU A 188 13.15 -4.15 -4.98
CA LEU A 188 13.59 -4.07 -3.58
C LEU A 188 14.65 -5.12 -3.23
N VAL A 189 14.45 -6.37 -3.68
CA VAL A 189 15.43 -7.45 -3.51
C VAL A 189 16.76 -7.08 -4.19
N ASN A 190 16.73 -6.49 -5.38
CA ASN A 190 17.94 -6.07 -6.06
C ASN A 190 18.65 -4.91 -5.34
N GLN A 191 17.88 -3.97 -4.77
CA GLN A 191 18.41 -2.84 -3.98
C GLN A 191 19.01 -3.30 -2.64
N GLN A 192 18.46 -4.37 -2.06
CA GLN A 192 18.83 -4.92 -0.75
C GLN A 192 19.44 -6.33 -0.87
N LYS A 193 20.16 -6.60 -1.96
CA LYS A 193 20.59 -7.95 -2.38
C LYS A 193 21.42 -8.73 -1.35
N ASP A 194 22.10 -8.01 -0.46
CA ASP A 194 22.99 -8.56 0.57
C ASP A 194 22.24 -8.87 1.89
N HIS A 195 20.90 -8.73 1.89
CA HIS A 195 20.05 -8.92 3.07
C HIS A 195 18.88 -9.87 2.76
N GLU A 196 18.56 -10.74 3.72
CA GLU A 196 17.43 -11.68 3.63
C GLU A 196 16.08 -11.05 3.98
N VAL A 197 16.13 -9.97 4.75
CA VAL A 197 14.96 -9.25 5.24
C VAL A 197 14.94 -7.86 4.64
N LEU A 198 13.80 -7.51 4.05
CA LEU A 198 13.60 -6.24 3.36
C LEU A 198 13.07 -5.20 4.33
N ILE A 199 13.64 -4.00 4.28
CA ILE A 199 13.05 -2.78 4.85
C ILE A 199 12.25 -2.08 3.76
N VAL A 200 10.96 -1.90 3.99
CA VAL A 200 10.02 -1.42 2.97
C VAL A 200 9.15 -0.32 3.55
N PRO A 201 9.06 0.88 2.97
CA PRO A 201 8.03 1.85 3.34
C PRO A 201 6.64 1.29 3.04
N ILE A 202 5.73 1.32 4.01
CA ILE A 202 4.39 0.71 3.93
C ILE A 202 3.29 1.63 4.45
N GLN A 203 2.04 1.30 4.09
CA GLN A 203 0.83 1.78 4.73
C GLN A 203 -0.19 0.64 4.84
N PHE A 204 -0.97 0.58 5.94
CA PHE A 204 -1.82 -0.55 6.32
C PHE A 204 -3.24 -0.53 5.75
N GLY A 205 -3.50 0.27 4.72
CA GLY A 205 -4.77 0.40 4.01
C GLY A 205 -5.43 1.79 4.08
N PHE A 206 -4.99 2.73 4.93
CA PHE A 206 -5.74 3.95 5.20
C PHE A 206 -5.87 4.85 3.96
N LEU A 207 -4.80 4.88 3.16
CA LEU A 207 -4.72 5.65 1.92
C LEU A 207 -5.79 5.24 0.91
N HIS A 208 -6.08 3.94 0.85
CA HIS A 208 -7.02 3.34 -0.09
C HIS A 208 -8.29 2.82 0.60
N ARG A 209 -8.63 3.34 1.78
CA ARG A 209 -9.85 2.96 2.51
C ARG A 209 -11.09 3.33 1.69
N GLY A 210 -12.10 2.48 1.72
CA GLY A 210 -13.34 2.73 0.99
C GLY A 210 -13.27 2.55 -0.53
N LYS A 211 -12.10 2.19 -1.09
CA LYS A 211 -11.93 1.88 -2.52
C LYS A 211 -12.02 0.37 -2.74
N SER A 212 -12.56 -0.05 -3.88
CA SER A 212 -12.36 -1.43 -4.34
C SER A 212 -10.89 -1.69 -4.65
N VAL A 213 -10.50 -2.97 -4.72
CA VAL A 213 -9.12 -3.35 -5.08
C VAL A 213 -8.79 -2.89 -6.49
N ARG A 214 -9.74 -3.00 -7.43
CA ARG A 214 -9.57 -2.49 -8.79
C ARG A 214 -9.30 -1.00 -8.78
N ARG A 215 -10.12 -0.22 -8.07
CA ARG A 215 -9.95 1.23 -7.96
C ARG A 215 -8.61 1.60 -7.32
N ALA A 216 -8.26 0.98 -6.19
CA ALA A 216 -6.98 1.20 -5.52
C ALA A 216 -5.80 0.98 -6.48
N ARG A 217 -5.76 -0.15 -7.19
CA ARG A 217 -4.72 -0.46 -8.18
C ARG A 217 -4.63 0.54 -9.34
N MET A 218 -5.73 1.23 -9.67
CA MET A 218 -5.76 2.25 -10.72
C MET A 218 -5.17 3.60 -10.28
N VAL A 219 -5.12 3.86 -8.98
CA VAL A 219 -4.70 5.14 -8.41
C VAL A 219 -3.39 5.05 -7.61
N PHE A 220 -2.73 3.88 -7.61
CA PHE A 220 -1.38 3.75 -7.05
C PHE A 220 -0.42 4.73 -7.73
N ASN A 221 0.41 5.38 -6.92
CA ASN A 221 1.54 6.16 -7.43
C ASN A 221 2.52 5.26 -8.21
N ALA A 222 3.34 5.86 -9.08
CA ALA A 222 4.28 5.09 -9.91
C ALA A 222 5.27 4.22 -9.10
N ASN A 223 5.63 4.65 -7.89
CA ASN A 223 6.48 3.94 -6.95
C ASN A 223 5.71 3.07 -5.94
N GLU A 224 4.38 3.02 -6.00
CA GLU A 224 3.53 2.31 -5.06
C GLU A 224 3.06 0.96 -5.62
N PHE A 225 2.92 -0.05 -4.77
CA PHE A 225 2.41 -1.37 -5.14
C PHE A 225 1.67 -2.03 -3.98
N GLY A 226 0.78 -2.97 -4.28
CA GLY A 226 -0.01 -3.65 -3.27
C GLY A 226 0.84 -4.61 -2.44
N LEU A 227 0.54 -4.71 -1.14
CA LEU A 227 1.09 -5.76 -0.30
C LEU A 227 0.25 -7.03 -0.43
N GLY A 228 0.91 -8.19 -0.54
CA GLY A 228 0.27 -9.50 -0.59
C GLY A 228 -0.09 -10.05 0.79
N ALA A 229 -0.78 -11.18 0.83
CA ALA A 229 -1.22 -11.88 2.04
C ALA A 229 -0.05 -12.25 2.95
N PHE A 230 1.06 -12.71 2.37
CA PHE A 230 2.26 -13.05 3.13
C PHE A 230 2.84 -11.82 3.82
N ALA A 231 3.16 -10.77 3.06
CA ALA A 231 3.77 -9.55 3.59
C ALA A 231 2.86 -8.87 4.63
N THR A 232 1.56 -8.82 4.35
CA THR A 232 0.57 -8.27 5.29
C THR A 232 0.46 -9.12 6.56
N GLY A 233 0.53 -10.45 6.44
CA GLY A 233 0.57 -11.36 7.57
C GLY A 233 1.79 -11.13 8.47
N ILE A 234 2.98 -10.96 7.88
CA ILE A 234 4.20 -10.57 8.62
C ILE A 234 4.01 -9.24 9.36
N LEU A 235 3.39 -8.26 8.70
CA LEU A 235 3.11 -6.97 9.33
C LEU A 235 2.10 -7.09 10.47
N ILE A 236 1.08 -7.95 10.36
CA ILE A 236 0.12 -8.24 11.44
C ILE A 236 0.79 -9.00 12.60
N LEU A 237 1.69 -9.94 12.30
CA LEU A 237 2.46 -10.68 13.30
C LEU A 237 3.28 -9.72 14.18
N THR A 238 3.87 -8.70 13.57
CA THR A 238 4.68 -7.66 14.24
C THR A 238 3.82 -6.54 14.83
N HIS A 239 2.60 -6.34 14.32
CA HIS A 239 1.65 -5.30 14.76
C HIS A 239 0.27 -5.90 15.08
N PRO A 240 0.17 -6.82 16.06
CA PRO A 240 -1.11 -7.43 16.40
C PRO A 240 -2.14 -6.39 16.86
N GLU A 241 -1.70 -5.26 17.41
CA GLU A 241 -2.55 -4.15 17.82
C GLU A 241 -3.21 -3.41 16.65
N ARG A 242 -2.76 -3.57 15.40
CA ARG A 242 -3.34 -2.91 14.22
C ARG A 242 -4.74 -3.42 13.92
N LEU A 243 -5.01 -4.69 14.22
CA LEU A 243 -6.24 -5.37 13.83
C LEU A 243 -6.65 -6.28 14.98
N ASN A 244 -7.26 -5.68 16.01
CA ASN A 244 -7.60 -6.35 17.26
C ASN A 244 -9.07 -6.18 17.67
N ASN A 245 -9.81 -5.27 17.05
CA ASN A 245 -11.22 -5.02 17.30
C ASN A 245 -12.05 -5.11 16.03
N GLN A 246 -13.32 -5.48 16.17
CA GLN A 246 -14.26 -5.57 15.05
C GLN A 246 -14.46 -4.21 14.34
N GLY A 247 -14.22 -3.09 15.02
CA GLY A 247 -14.33 -1.74 14.45
C GLY A 247 -13.09 -1.27 13.68
N ASP A 248 -12.01 -2.04 13.70
CA ASP A 248 -10.78 -1.65 13.01
C ASP A 248 -10.95 -1.79 11.50
N LEU A 249 -10.24 -0.93 10.76
CA LEU A 249 -10.16 -1.02 9.31
C LEU A 249 -9.46 -2.34 8.91
N SER A 250 -10.19 -3.22 8.22
CA SER A 250 -9.66 -4.45 7.65
C SER A 250 -8.58 -4.15 6.60
N VAL A 251 -7.64 -5.07 6.44
CA VAL A 251 -6.48 -4.89 5.57
C VAL A 251 -6.63 -5.75 4.32
N ILE A 252 -6.85 -5.12 3.17
CA ILE A 252 -6.93 -5.82 1.89
C ILE A 252 -5.53 -6.00 1.33
N CYS A 253 -5.20 -7.23 0.94
CA CYS A 253 -3.93 -7.63 0.36
C CYS A 253 -3.93 -7.37 -1.15
N ALA A 254 -3.98 -6.09 -1.54
CA ALA A 254 -4.10 -5.68 -2.94
C ALA A 254 -2.93 -6.10 -3.84
N GLY A 255 -1.84 -6.61 -3.25
CA GLY A 255 -0.72 -7.20 -3.96
C GLY A 255 -0.99 -8.59 -4.52
N ASP A 256 -2.02 -9.28 -4.03
CA ASP A 256 -2.38 -10.63 -4.44
C ASP A 256 -3.68 -10.68 -5.23
N GLU A 257 -3.81 -11.72 -6.03
CA GLU A 257 -5.03 -12.08 -6.73
C GLU A 257 -5.41 -13.50 -6.30
N SER A 258 -6.66 -13.70 -5.90
CA SER A 258 -7.19 -15.00 -5.56
C SER A 258 -8.38 -15.40 -6.42
N ALA A 259 -8.50 -16.70 -6.66
CA ALA A 259 -9.61 -17.33 -7.36
C ALA A 259 -10.40 -18.22 -6.39
N PRO A 260 -11.73 -18.11 -6.33
CA PRO A 260 -12.55 -18.96 -5.46
C PRO A 260 -12.59 -20.42 -5.95
N THR A 261 -12.25 -20.64 -7.22
CA THR A 261 -12.25 -21.93 -7.91
C THR A 261 -10.97 -22.05 -8.74
N SER A 262 -10.59 -23.29 -9.10
CA SER A 262 -9.35 -23.57 -9.82
C SER A 262 -9.46 -23.32 -11.33
N ASP A 263 -10.56 -22.73 -11.79
CA ASP A 263 -10.80 -22.33 -13.18
C ASP A 263 -10.03 -21.07 -13.57
N GLY A 264 -9.35 -20.42 -12.61
CA GLY A 264 -8.44 -19.31 -12.84
C GLY A 264 -9.12 -17.95 -12.98
N ASP A 265 -10.37 -17.81 -12.53
CA ASP A 265 -11.00 -16.49 -12.40
C ASP A 265 -10.50 -15.79 -11.13
N PHE A 266 -9.42 -15.03 -11.27
CA PHE A 266 -8.78 -14.27 -10.20
C PHE A 266 -9.57 -12.98 -9.86
N CYS A 267 -10.81 -13.16 -9.42
CA CYS A 267 -11.77 -12.08 -9.15
C CYS A 267 -11.82 -11.65 -7.67
N CYS A 268 -10.97 -12.23 -6.81
CA CYS A 268 -10.88 -11.92 -5.39
C CYS A 268 -9.50 -11.41 -4.99
N ALA A 269 -9.41 -10.83 -3.80
CA ALA A 269 -8.15 -10.51 -3.12
C ALA A 269 -8.22 -10.97 -1.66
N PRO A 270 -7.12 -11.51 -1.10
CA PRO A 270 -7.07 -11.83 0.32
C PRO A 270 -7.24 -10.59 1.20
N ARG A 271 -7.75 -10.81 2.40
CA ARG A 271 -8.06 -9.79 3.40
C ARG A 271 -7.75 -10.35 4.78
N TRP A 272 -7.15 -9.51 5.61
CA TRP A 272 -7.12 -9.71 7.05
C TRP A 272 -8.20 -8.87 7.73
N GLU A 273 -9.01 -9.51 8.58
CA GLU A 273 -10.10 -8.84 9.30
C GLU A 273 -10.39 -9.49 10.66
N ILE A 274 -11.14 -8.78 11.51
CA ILE A 274 -11.72 -9.34 12.73
C ILE A 274 -13.18 -9.72 12.48
N ARG A 275 -13.52 -11.01 12.61
CA ARG A 275 -14.89 -11.54 12.39
C ARG A 275 -15.53 -12.05 13.68
N GLY A 276 -16.85 -11.90 13.80
CA GLY A 276 -17.62 -12.44 14.93
C GLY A 276 -17.53 -11.61 16.20
N ALA A 277 -18.52 -11.79 17.08
CA ALA A 277 -18.65 -11.10 18.38
C ALA A 277 -18.68 -12.14 19.52
N PRO A 278 -18.33 -11.79 20.77
CA PRO A 278 -17.89 -10.47 21.26
C PRO A 278 -16.36 -10.25 21.31
N HIS A 279 -15.55 -11.30 21.10
CA HIS A 279 -14.08 -11.24 21.11
C HIS A 279 -13.54 -11.64 19.75
N GLY A 280 -13.88 -10.84 18.72
CA GLY A 280 -13.75 -11.23 17.32
C GLY A 280 -12.44 -11.95 16.94
N LEU A 281 -12.60 -12.91 16.04
CA LEU A 281 -11.60 -13.82 15.52
C LEU A 281 -10.79 -13.13 14.43
N LEU A 282 -9.46 -13.14 14.54
CA LEU A 282 -8.61 -12.72 13.43
C LEU A 282 -8.75 -13.72 12.29
N ALA A 283 -9.09 -13.25 11.10
CA ALA A 283 -9.34 -14.09 9.94
C ALA A 283 -8.49 -13.66 8.75
N LEU A 284 -7.96 -14.65 8.03
CA LEU A 284 -7.57 -14.50 6.62
C LEU A 284 -8.73 -15.01 5.78
N ASN A 285 -9.24 -14.17 4.88
CA ASN A 285 -10.39 -14.43 4.01
C ASN A 285 -10.09 -13.87 2.61
N ALA A 286 -10.98 -14.04 1.64
CA ALA A 286 -10.92 -13.36 0.35
C ALA A 286 -12.27 -12.75 -0.03
N ASP A 287 -12.22 -11.56 -0.62
CA ASP A 287 -13.41 -10.82 -1.09
C ASP A 287 -13.25 -10.38 -2.55
N GLY A 288 -14.38 -10.18 -3.23
CA GLY A 288 -14.42 -9.74 -4.61
C GLY A 288 -13.75 -8.37 -4.82
N ILE A 289 -12.90 -8.24 -5.84
CA ILE A 289 -12.08 -7.04 -6.09
C ILE A 289 -12.85 -5.82 -6.59
N ALA A 290 -14.12 -6.00 -6.95
CA ALA A 290 -14.98 -5.04 -7.62
C ALA A 290 -15.81 -4.15 -6.70
N PHE A 291 -15.91 -4.52 -5.43
CA PHE A 291 -16.82 -3.84 -4.50
C PHE A 291 -16.02 -2.94 -3.56
N PRO A 292 -16.31 -1.63 -3.49
CA PRO A 292 -15.77 -0.80 -2.43
C PRO A 292 -16.34 -1.23 -1.07
N ASP A 293 -15.52 -1.19 -0.03
CA ASP A 293 -15.92 -1.55 1.32
C ASP A 293 -15.53 -0.44 2.31
N ALA A 294 -16.52 0.07 3.04
CA ALA A 294 -16.32 1.12 4.04
C ALA A 294 -15.43 0.65 5.20
N TYR A 295 -15.34 -0.67 5.38
CA TYR A 295 -14.69 -1.30 6.51
C TYR A 295 -13.25 -1.72 6.21
N ALA A 296 -12.73 -1.43 5.02
CA ALA A 296 -11.44 -1.94 4.59
C ALA A 296 -10.67 -0.97 3.70
N GLY A 297 -9.36 -1.23 3.60
CA GLY A 297 -8.47 -0.49 2.72
C GLY A 297 -7.32 -1.34 2.20
N SER A 298 -6.86 -1.03 0.99
CA SER A 298 -5.77 -1.75 0.33
C SER A 298 -4.41 -1.38 0.89
N ALA A 299 -3.72 -2.33 1.52
CA ALA A 299 -2.36 -2.12 2.01
C ALA A 299 -1.37 -2.04 0.84
N THR A 300 -0.43 -1.11 0.94
CA THR A 300 0.57 -0.87 -0.10
C THR A 300 1.95 -0.62 0.48
N ALA A 301 2.94 -0.79 -0.37
CA ALA A 301 4.33 -0.51 -0.16
C ALA A 301 4.84 0.46 -1.23
N PHE A 302 5.97 1.10 -0.93
CA PHE A 302 6.57 2.11 -1.80
C PHE A 302 8.03 1.78 -2.06
N LEU A 303 8.49 2.01 -3.29
CA LEU A 303 9.91 2.11 -3.56
C LEU A 303 10.43 3.43 -3.01
N SER A 304 11.53 3.34 -2.25
CA SER A 304 12.30 4.51 -1.84
C SER A 304 13.16 4.95 -3.02
N GLU A 305 13.19 6.24 -3.29
CA GLU A 305 14.15 6.84 -4.25
C GLU A 305 15.59 6.80 -3.70
#